data_AF-A0A8H3E5C3-F1
#
_entry.id   AF-A0A8H3E5C3-F1
#
_cell.length_a   1.000
_cell.length_b   1.000
_cell.length_c   1.000
_cell.angle_alpha   90.00
_cell.angle_beta   90.00
_cell.angle_gamma   90.00
#
_symmetry.space_group_name_H-M   'P 1'
#
loop_
_entity.id
_entity.type
_entity.pdbx_description
1 polymer ?
#
loop_
_entity_poly.entity_id
_entity_poly.type
_entity_poly.pdbx_seq_one_letter_code
_entity_poly.pdbx_strand_id
1 'polypeptide(L)'
;MTILKQGGFNNFGIVTKFTLLAFPQGQVWGGLQTFTASRLDQISAATADFSANVTDPKAAIITTYNFLLGQLGVSLLMFYDGPTPPAGIFERFTSIPHFTSDVSTRSFSSLLFRGSFNTVSLKAYSPSLIKQTWGSLASLKGGMFISYDVEPFLPSMNKRSKGGAYPHDDFLAPLNLYFAWAGDSNDAWYLDALKESTRAIREQAIAEGQDIAGAKQIKYGNYASATEDLSS
;
A
#
# COMPACT_ATOMS: atom_id res chain seq x y z
N MET A 1 -6.85 -7.22 30.45
CA MET A 1 -7.18 -8.02 29.25
C MET A 1 -7.41 -7.05 28.09
N THR A 2 -6.34 -6.49 27.49
CA THR A 2 -6.48 -5.39 26.50
C THR A 2 -5.47 -5.47 25.33
N ILE A 3 -4.60 -6.48 25.30
CA ILE A 3 -3.44 -6.51 24.37
C ILE A 3 -3.76 -7.25 23.05
N LEU A 4 -4.87 -7.99 22.98
CA LEU A 4 -5.10 -9.00 21.93
C LEU A 4 -5.59 -8.46 20.55
N LYS A 5 -5.92 -7.16 20.42
CA LYS A 5 -6.55 -6.62 19.18
C LYS A 5 -5.70 -5.66 18.36
N GLN A 6 -4.44 -5.45 18.74
CA GLN A 6 -3.50 -4.54 18.06
C GLN A 6 -2.57 -5.34 17.14
N GLY A 7 -3.14 -6.04 16.16
CA GLY A 7 -2.39 -6.82 15.16
C GLY A 7 -2.47 -8.35 15.28
N GLY A 8 -3.31 -8.91 16.17
CA GLY A 8 -3.34 -10.35 16.49
C GLY A 8 -4.26 -11.24 15.65
N PHE A 9 -4.80 -10.75 14.52
CA PHE A 9 -5.72 -11.46 13.62
C PHE A 9 -6.94 -12.11 14.32
N ASN A 10 -7.56 -13.10 13.66
CA ASN A 10 -8.79 -13.78 14.08
C ASN A 10 -8.55 -14.86 15.15
N ASN A 11 -7.59 -14.66 16.05
CA ASN A 11 -7.10 -15.73 16.93
C ASN A 11 -7.84 -15.84 18.29
N PHE A 12 -8.69 -14.86 18.64
CA PHE A 12 -9.19 -14.74 20.02
C PHE A 12 -10.71 -14.58 20.15
N GLY A 13 -11.45 -14.67 19.04
CA GLY A 13 -12.92 -14.62 19.01
C GLY A 13 -13.49 -13.56 18.08
N ILE A 14 -14.81 -13.41 18.08
CA ILE A 14 -15.53 -12.48 17.20
C ILE A 14 -15.47 -11.07 17.78
N VAL A 15 -14.85 -10.14 17.05
CA VAL A 15 -14.88 -8.72 17.41
C VAL A 15 -16.20 -8.11 16.96
N THR A 16 -17.04 -7.72 17.91
CA THR A 16 -18.36 -7.11 17.62
C THR A 16 -18.37 -5.59 17.70
N LYS A 17 -17.37 -4.97 18.35
CA LYS A 17 -17.28 -3.52 18.52
C LYS A 17 -15.84 -3.05 18.73
N PHE A 18 -15.51 -1.91 18.13
CA PHE A 18 -14.38 -1.07 18.48
C PHE A 18 -14.88 0.26 19.04
N THR A 19 -14.19 0.80 20.04
CA THR A 19 -14.36 2.17 20.51
C THR A 19 -13.01 2.86 20.35
N LEU A 20 -12.95 3.92 19.53
CA LEU A 20 -11.73 4.67 19.27
C LEU A 20 -11.91 6.13 19.72
N LEU A 21 -10.84 6.73 20.20
CA LEU A 21 -10.78 8.17 20.44
C LEU A 21 -10.29 8.84 19.16
N ALA A 22 -11.14 9.69 18.58
CA ALA A 22 -10.81 10.47 17.39
C ALA A 22 -10.41 11.90 17.79
N PHE A 23 -9.69 12.57 16.90
CA PHE A 23 -9.37 13.99 17.00
C PHE A 23 -10.09 14.76 15.89
N PRO A 24 -10.46 16.04 16.11
CA PRO A 24 -11.03 16.87 15.05
C PRO A 24 -10.08 16.99 13.87
N GLN A 25 -10.57 16.75 12.66
CA GLN A 25 -9.78 16.87 11.43
C GLN A 25 -10.15 18.17 10.69
N GLY A 26 -9.13 19.01 10.46
CA GLY A 26 -9.26 20.25 9.68
C GLY A 26 -9.10 20.03 8.18
N GLN A 27 -8.82 21.12 7.47
CA GLN A 27 -8.34 21.06 6.09
C GLN A 27 -6.97 20.39 6.06
N VAL A 28 -6.74 19.64 4.99
CA VAL A 28 -5.48 18.96 4.69
C VAL A 28 -4.99 19.42 3.32
N TRP A 29 -3.72 19.20 3.04
CA TRP A 29 -3.16 19.42 1.71
C TRP A 29 -2.73 18.07 1.16
N GLY A 30 -3.09 17.79 -0.09
CA GLY A 30 -2.72 16.52 -0.69
C GLY A 30 -3.55 16.19 -1.91
N GLY A 31 -3.23 15.04 -2.49
CA GLY A 31 -3.85 14.52 -3.69
C GLY A 31 -2.96 13.51 -4.38
N LEU A 32 -3.48 12.98 -5.48
CA LEU A 32 -2.83 12.05 -6.37
C LEU A 32 -2.15 12.79 -7.51
N GLN A 33 -0.87 12.52 -7.70
CA GLN A 33 -0.16 12.79 -8.95
C GLN A 33 0.13 11.50 -9.67
N THR A 34 -0.02 11.49 -11.00
CA THR A 34 0.39 10.34 -11.81
C THR A 34 1.54 10.70 -12.72
N PHE A 35 2.43 9.74 -12.94
CA PHE A 35 3.62 9.89 -13.77
C PHE A 35 3.74 8.72 -14.73
N THR A 36 4.32 8.97 -15.90
CA THR A 36 4.64 7.91 -16.87
C THR A 36 5.95 7.22 -16.53
N ALA A 37 6.22 6.07 -17.14
CA ALA A 37 7.48 5.33 -16.98
C ALA A 37 8.75 6.21 -17.18
N SER A 38 8.67 7.26 -17.99
CA SER A 38 9.80 8.18 -18.23
C SER A 38 10.25 9.01 -17.03
N ARG A 39 9.59 8.90 -15.87
CA ARG A 39 9.89 9.63 -14.63
C ARG A 39 10.25 8.72 -13.46
N LEU A 40 10.36 7.41 -13.68
CA LEU A 40 10.57 6.42 -12.62
C LEU A 40 11.79 6.72 -11.75
N ASP A 41 12.94 7.01 -12.36
CA ASP A 41 14.18 7.26 -11.62
C ASP A 41 14.07 8.52 -10.76
N GLN A 42 13.45 9.58 -11.29
CA GLN A 42 13.27 10.84 -10.57
C GLN A 42 12.35 10.66 -9.37
N ILE A 43 11.24 9.93 -9.55
CA ILE A 43 10.29 9.65 -8.46
C ILE A 43 10.90 8.70 -7.43
N SER A 44 11.61 7.65 -7.87
CA SER A 44 12.28 6.71 -6.97
C SER A 44 13.31 7.42 -6.09
N ALA A 45 14.13 8.29 -6.68
CA ALA A 45 15.09 9.10 -5.94
C ALA A 45 14.41 10.07 -4.95
N ALA A 46 13.31 10.72 -5.36
CA ALA A 46 12.55 11.60 -4.49
C ALA A 46 11.87 10.85 -3.32
N THR A 47 11.34 9.65 -3.56
CA THR A 47 10.76 8.77 -2.54
C THR A 47 11.80 8.28 -1.54
N ALA A 48 12.99 7.89 -2.01
CA ALA A 48 14.10 7.51 -1.14
C ALA A 48 14.58 8.70 -0.29
N ASP A 49 14.75 9.88 -0.87
CA ASP A 49 15.12 11.11 -0.15
C ASP A 49 14.07 11.48 0.90
N PHE A 50 12.78 11.43 0.55
CA PHE A 50 11.68 11.66 1.49
C PHE A 50 11.73 10.65 2.64
N SER A 51 11.90 9.36 2.35
CA SER A 51 11.98 8.31 3.37
C SER A 51 13.17 8.48 4.32
N ALA A 52 14.31 8.97 3.81
CA ALA A 52 15.51 9.16 4.62
C ALA A 52 15.46 10.42 5.49
N ASN A 53 14.82 11.49 4.98
CA ASN A 53 15.00 12.84 5.53
C ASN A 53 13.73 13.46 6.11
N VAL A 54 12.54 12.94 5.82
CA VAL A 54 11.31 13.51 6.39
C VAL A 54 11.28 13.28 7.91
N THR A 55 11.02 14.36 8.65
CA THR A 55 10.91 14.31 10.12
C THR A 55 9.57 14.85 10.61
N ASP A 56 8.82 15.57 9.76
CA ASP A 56 7.52 16.12 10.10
C ASP A 56 6.48 14.99 10.15
N PRO A 57 5.89 14.69 11.32
CA PRO A 57 4.89 13.62 11.47
C PRO A 57 3.56 13.89 10.76
N LYS A 58 3.39 15.08 10.19
CA LYS A 58 2.20 15.47 9.44
C LYS A 58 2.32 15.16 7.96
N ALA A 59 3.53 14.93 7.44
CA ALA A 59 3.79 14.65 6.05
C ALA A 59 3.82 13.13 5.80
N ALA A 60 3.10 12.68 4.77
CA ALA A 60 3.09 11.31 4.33
C ALA A 60 3.01 11.22 2.80
N ILE A 61 3.56 10.15 2.25
CA ILE A 61 3.40 9.79 0.84
C ILE A 61 3.09 8.29 0.72
N ILE A 62 2.37 7.93 -0.34
CA ILE A 62 2.34 6.56 -0.85
C ILE A 62 2.79 6.65 -2.31
N THR A 63 3.95 6.07 -2.60
CA THR A 63 4.46 5.98 -3.97
C THR A 63 4.15 4.60 -4.52
N THR A 64 3.21 4.53 -5.45
CA THR A 64 2.76 3.27 -6.02
C THR A 64 3.27 3.09 -7.45
N TYR A 65 4.09 2.07 -7.67
CA TYR A 65 4.53 1.65 -9.00
C TYR A 65 3.51 0.68 -9.58
N ASN A 66 2.79 1.11 -10.62
CA ASN A 66 1.69 0.39 -11.24
C ASN A 66 2.10 -0.15 -12.60
N PHE A 67 1.90 -1.44 -12.83
CA PHE A 67 1.89 -2.02 -14.16
C PHE A 67 0.46 -2.40 -14.52
N LEU A 68 -0.11 -1.65 -15.47
CA LEU A 68 -1.50 -1.79 -15.90
C LEU A 68 -1.51 -1.90 -17.43
N LEU A 69 -2.07 -3.00 -17.95
CA LEU A 69 -2.20 -3.24 -19.40
C LEU A 69 -0.87 -3.15 -20.18
N GLY A 70 0.21 -3.66 -19.61
CA GLY A 70 1.52 -3.61 -20.27
C GLY A 70 2.25 -2.27 -20.11
N GLN A 71 1.65 -1.29 -19.43
CA GLN A 71 2.21 0.04 -19.24
C GLN A 71 2.62 0.24 -17.79
N LEU A 72 3.86 0.69 -17.58
CA LEU A 72 4.38 1.08 -16.29
C LEU A 72 4.13 2.57 -16.04
N GLY A 73 3.64 2.90 -14.84
CA GLY A 73 3.45 4.27 -14.39
C GLY A 73 3.51 4.36 -12.87
N VAL A 74 3.55 5.58 -12.35
CA VAL A 74 3.57 5.84 -10.90
C VAL A 74 2.34 6.63 -10.51
N SER A 75 1.73 6.23 -9.40
CA SER A 75 0.70 7.00 -8.69
C SER A 75 1.30 7.43 -7.36
N LEU A 76 1.43 8.73 -7.14
CA LEU A 76 1.95 9.31 -5.91
C LEU A 76 0.81 9.99 -5.16
N LEU A 77 0.40 9.40 -4.03
CA LEU A 77 -0.51 10.06 -3.10
C LEU A 77 0.33 10.88 -2.11
N MET A 78 0.15 12.19 -2.10
CA MET A 78 0.75 13.08 -1.11
C MET A 78 -0.29 13.48 -0.08
N PHE A 79 0.13 13.58 1.17
CA PHE A 79 -0.70 14.00 2.28
C PHE A 79 0.08 14.84 3.28
N TYR A 80 -0.53 15.96 3.68
CA TYR A 80 -0.08 16.78 4.80
C TYR A 80 -1.27 17.09 5.72
N ASP A 81 -1.13 16.81 7.02
CA ASP A 81 -2.15 17.06 8.04
C ASP A 81 -2.28 18.55 8.39
N GLY A 82 -2.65 19.36 7.42
CA GLY A 82 -2.85 20.79 7.57
C GLY A 82 -3.06 21.45 6.21
N PRO A 83 -3.56 22.68 6.16
CA PRO A 83 -3.95 23.31 4.90
C PRO A 83 -2.76 23.63 3.99
N THR A 84 -1.55 23.80 4.55
CA THR A 84 -0.36 24.22 3.81
C THR A 84 0.87 23.48 4.37
N PRO A 85 1.58 22.68 3.56
CA PRO A 85 2.83 22.06 3.96
C PRO A 85 3.96 23.11 4.05
N PRO A 86 4.93 22.93 4.97
CA PRO A 86 6.19 23.66 4.94
C PRO A 86 6.90 23.52 3.57
N ALA A 87 7.61 24.56 3.16
CA ALA A 87 8.42 24.52 1.96
C ALA A 87 9.50 23.42 2.03
N GLY A 88 9.89 22.87 0.88
CA GLY A 88 10.92 21.85 0.77
C GLY A 88 10.45 20.39 1.00
N ILE A 89 9.34 20.15 1.72
CA ILE A 89 8.91 18.77 2.03
C ILE A 89 8.47 18.01 0.77
N PHE A 90 7.62 18.62 -0.05
CA PHE A 90 7.05 17.98 -1.24
C PHE A 90 7.63 18.51 -2.56
N GLU A 91 8.56 19.47 -2.50
CA GLU A 91 9.05 20.20 -3.67
C GLU A 91 9.78 19.31 -4.68
N ARG A 92 10.50 18.28 -4.20
CA ARG A 92 11.11 17.27 -5.07
C ARG A 92 10.10 16.48 -5.89
N PHE A 93 8.87 16.33 -5.41
CA PHE A 93 7.80 15.67 -6.16
C PHE A 93 7.06 16.65 -7.06
N THR A 94 6.66 17.81 -6.52
CA THR A 94 5.85 18.78 -7.25
C THR A 94 6.61 19.47 -8.39
N SER A 95 7.95 19.44 -8.37
CA SER A 95 8.81 19.94 -9.45
C SER A 95 8.96 18.95 -10.63
N ILE A 96 8.62 17.67 -10.45
CA ILE A 96 8.70 16.68 -11.52
C ILE A 96 7.49 16.84 -12.45
N PRO A 97 7.68 16.91 -13.78
CA PRO A 97 6.57 16.94 -14.72
C PRO A 97 5.66 15.71 -14.57
N HIS A 98 4.40 15.95 -14.21
CA HIS A 98 3.38 14.92 -13.99
C HIS A 98 2.43 14.80 -15.19
N PHE A 99 1.79 13.64 -15.30
CA PHE A 99 0.74 13.37 -16.27
C PHE A 99 -0.62 13.93 -15.80
N THR A 100 -0.97 13.70 -14.53
CA THR A 100 -2.13 14.33 -13.88
C THR A 100 -1.77 14.77 -12.47
N SER A 101 -2.51 15.75 -11.95
CA SER A 101 -2.41 16.19 -10.55
C SER A 101 -3.77 16.71 -10.08
N ASP A 102 -4.22 16.29 -8.90
CA ASP A 102 -5.37 16.88 -8.20
C ASP A 102 -4.99 17.44 -6.80
N VAL A 103 -3.68 17.61 -6.57
CA VAL A 103 -3.11 18.09 -5.30
C VAL A 103 -3.63 19.48 -4.97
N SER A 104 -4.27 19.61 -3.82
CA SER A 104 -4.87 20.86 -3.36
C SER A 104 -5.10 20.85 -1.84
N THR A 105 -5.33 22.03 -1.28
CA THR A 105 -5.92 22.15 0.06
C THR A 105 -7.40 21.76 -0.01
N ARG A 106 -7.82 20.82 0.82
CA ARG A 106 -9.14 20.19 0.74
C ARG A 106 -9.59 19.57 2.06
N SER A 107 -10.86 19.14 2.14
CA SER A 107 -11.33 18.34 3.26
C SER A 107 -10.69 16.96 3.22
N PHE A 108 -10.36 16.39 4.39
CA PHE A 108 -9.80 15.03 4.47
C PHE A 108 -10.67 13.98 3.78
N SER A 109 -12.00 14.10 3.92
CA SER A 109 -12.97 13.20 3.28
C SER A 109 -12.89 13.20 1.75
N SER A 110 -12.42 14.28 1.14
CA SER A 110 -12.32 14.39 -0.33
C SER A 110 -11.08 13.71 -0.91
N LEU A 111 -10.11 13.29 -0.07
CA LEU A 111 -8.98 12.45 -0.46
C LEU A 111 -9.35 10.96 -0.49
N LEU A 112 -10.48 10.57 0.10
CA LEU A 112 -10.92 9.18 0.13
C LEU A 112 -11.53 8.80 -1.23
N PHE A 113 -11.01 7.75 -1.85
CA PHE A 113 -11.59 7.20 -3.07
C PHE A 113 -12.90 6.46 -2.76
N ARG A 114 -13.90 6.63 -3.62
CA ARG A 114 -15.17 5.89 -3.54
C ARG A 114 -15.03 4.57 -4.27
N GLY A 115 -15.16 3.47 -3.55
CA GLY A 115 -15.30 2.12 -4.11
C GLY A 115 -16.56 1.44 -3.55
N SER A 116 -17.14 0.52 -4.31
CA SER A 116 -18.23 -0.34 -3.81
C SER A 116 -17.97 -1.78 -4.21
N PHE A 117 -18.34 -2.70 -3.32
CA PHE A 117 -18.34 -4.13 -3.56
C PHE A 117 -19.79 -4.61 -3.57
N ASN A 118 -20.11 -5.54 -4.46
CA ASN A 118 -21.41 -6.23 -4.47
C ASN A 118 -21.17 -7.71 -4.78
N THR A 119 -22.12 -8.57 -4.42
CA THR A 119 -21.96 -10.02 -4.53
C THR A 119 -23.23 -10.69 -5.07
N VAL A 120 -23.05 -11.86 -5.69
CA VAL A 120 -24.13 -12.79 -6.06
C VAL A 120 -23.75 -14.19 -5.60
N SER A 121 -24.62 -14.84 -4.83
CA SER A 121 -24.40 -16.22 -4.37
C SER A 121 -24.89 -17.22 -5.41
N LEU A 122 -23.99 -18.07 -5.90
CA LEU A 122 -24.28 -19.04 -6.97
C LEU A 122 -24.14 -20.48 -6.45
N LYS A 123 -25.04 -21.38 -6.87
CA LYS A 123 -24.99 -22.80 -6.49
C LYS A 123 -24.07 -23.64 -7.39
N ALA A 124 -23.84 -23.20 -8.63
CA ALA A 124 -22.95 -23.83 -9.60
C ALA A 124 -22.59 -22.83 -10.70
N TYR A 125 -21.43 -23.03 -11.33
CA TYR A 125 -20.99 -22.25 -12.48
C TYR A 125 -21.38 -22.95 -13.79
N SER A 126 -21.99 -22.22 -14.72
CA SER A 126 -22.17 -22.68 -16.10
C SER A 126 -21.28 -21.86 -17.04
N PRO A 127 -20.87 -22.40 -18.21
CA PRO A 127 -20.11 -21.64 -19.20
C PRO A 127 -20.80 -20.34 -19.63
N SER A 128 -22.13 -20.32 -19.70
CA SER A 128 -22.91 -19.12 -20.02
C SER A 128 -22.87 -18.08 -18.90
N LEU A 129 -22.96 -18.51 -17.65
CA LEU A 129 -22.86 -17.62 -16.48
C LEU A 129 -21.45 -17.04 -16.35
N ILE A 130 -20.41 -17.86 -16.54
CA ILE A 130 -19.03 -17.39 -16.59
C ILE A 130 -18.89 -16.37 -17.72
N LYS A 131 -19.35 -16.66 -18.95
CA LYS A 131 -19.30 -15.71 -20.07
C LYS A 131 -19.95 -14.35 -19.77
N GLN A 132 -20.96 -14.31 -18.90
CA GLN A 132 -21.66 -13.08 -18.53
C GLN A 132 -20.87 -12.20 -17.53
N THR A 133 -19.91 -12.76 -16.78
CA THR A 133 -19.08 -11.98 -15.84
C THR A 133 -18.01 -11.14 -16.54
N TRP A 134 -17.59 -11.53 -17.75
CA TRP A 134 -16.58 -10.81 -18.55
C TRP A 134 -17.15 -10.28 -19.88
N GLY A 135 -18.32 -10.73 -20.34
CA GLY A 135 -18.83 -10.44 -21.69
C GLY A 135 -19.19 -8.98 -22.01
N SER A 136 -19.48 -8.12 -21.03
CA SER A 136 -19.82 -6.70 -21.26
C SER A 136 -18.84 -5.70 -20.62
N LEU A 137 -18.00 -6.14 -19.69
CA LEU A 137 -17.02 -5.31 -18.97
C LEU A 137 -15.56 -5.69 -19.25
N ALA A 138 -15.26 -6.88 -19.79
CA ALA A 138 -13.88 -7.19 -20.21
C ALA A 138 -13.44 -6.37 -21.43
N SER A 139 -14.38 -5.79 -22.17
CA SER A 139 -14.12 -4.76 -23.18
C SER A 139 -13.67 -3.42 -22.59
N LEU A 140 -13.75 -3.22 -21.27
CA LEU A 140 -13.49 -1.94 -20.61
C LEU A 140 -12.25 -1.85 -19.72
N LYS A 141 -11.36 -2.87 -19.67
CA LYS A 141 -9.89 -2.77 -19.41
C LYS A 141 -9.35 -4.09 -18.84
N GLY A 142 -8.26 -4.57 -19.45
CA GLY A 142 -7.64 -5.88 -19.29
C GLY A 142 -7.26 -6.31 -17.86
N GLY A 143 -7.42 -7.61 -17.64
CA GLY A 143 -7.31 -8.27 -16.35
C GLY A 143 -5.89 -8.55 -15.89
N MET A 144 -5.02 -7.54 -15.84
CA MET A 144 -3.74 -7.61 -15.14
C MET A 144 -3.41 -6.25 -14.54
N PHE A 145 -3.15 -6.24 -13.23
CA PHE A 145 -2.71 -5.08 -12.46
C PHE A 145 -1.70 -5.54 -11.42
N ILE A 146 -0.50 -4.95 -11.46
CA ILE A 146 0.56 -5.20 -10.49
C ILE A 146 0.92 -3.87 -9.84
N SER A 147 1.02 -3.86 -8.52
CA SER A 147 1.24 -2.68 -7.69
C SER A 147 2.30 -2.95 -6.62
N TYR A 148 3.20 -1.99 -6.44
CA TYR A 148 4.18 -1.95 -5.35
C TYR A 148 3.99 -0.61 -4.63
N ASP A 149 3.46 -0.64 -3.40
CA ASP A 149 3.15 0.56 -2.64
C ASP A 149 4.25 0.83 -1.61
N VAL A 150 5.07 1.84 -1.90
CA VAL A 150 6.12 2.30 -0.99
C VAL A 150 5.51 3.34 -0.04
N GLU A 151 5.50 3.00 1.24
CA GLU A 151 4.92 3.79 2.32
C GLU A 151 6.02 4.17 3.32
N PRO A 152 6.74 5.28 3.15
CA PRO A 152 7.73 5.72 4.12
C PRO A 152 7.06 6.07 5.46
N PHE A 153 7.42 5.32 6.51
CA PHE A 153 7.01 5.61 7.88
C PHE A 153 8.13 6.30 8.64
N LEU A 154 7.78 7.17 9.59
CA LEU A 154 8.77 7.73 10.50
C LEU A 154 9.31 6.64 11.43
N PRO A 155 10.63 6.54 11.64
CA PRO A 155 11.22 5.61 12.61
C PRO A 155 10.68 5.78 14.04
N SER A 156 10.15 6.96 14.37
CA SER A 156 9.50 7.24 15.65
C SER A 156 8.10 6.64 15.80
N MET A 157 7.52 6.01 14.77
CA MET A 157 6.15 5.48 14.80
C MET A 157 5.92 4.55 16.00
N ASN A 158 6.90 3.69 16.30
CA ASN A 158 6.81 2.74 17.41
C ASN A 158 6.97 3.38 18.80
N LYS A 159 7.52 4.60 18.91
CA LYS A 159 7.72 5.29 20.21
C LYS A 159 6.41 5.55 20.98
N ARG A 160 5.28 5.59 20.27
CA ARG A 160 3.95 5.75 20.89
C ARG A 160 3.26 4.43 21.21
N SER A 161 3.85 3.30 20.84
CA SER A 161 3.33 1.98 21.19
C SER A 161 3.27 1.85 22.72
N LYS A 162 2.19 1.26 23.22
CA LYS A 162 2.01 0.90 24.64
C LYS A 162 1.92 -0.62 24.81
N GLY A 163 2.55 -1.35 23.89
CA GLY A 163 2.30 -2.77 23.65
C GLY A 163 1.40 -2.98 22.43
N GLY A 164 1.35 -4.22 21.97
CA GLY A 164 0.58 -4.66 20.80
C GLY A 164 0.99 -6.07 20.38
N ALA A 165 0.19 -6.71 19.52
CA ALA A 165 0.50 -8.05 19.03
C ALA A 165 1.51 -8.02 17.88
N TYR A 166 1.55 -6.92 17.12
CA TYR A 166 2.61 -6.71 16.14
C TYR A 166 3.91 -6.26 16.83
N PRO A 167 5.07 -6.86 16.50
CA PRO A 167 6.36 -6.46 17.06
C PRO A 167 6.66 -4.97 16.80
N HIS A 168 7.19 -4.29 17.81
CA HIS A 168 7.39 -2.84 17.78
C HIS A 168 8.67 -2.40 18.51
N ASP A 169 9.52 -3.34 18.92
CA ASP A 169 10.81 -3.04 19.54
C ASP A 169 11.78 -2.43 18.51
N ASP A 170 11.74 -2.93 17.27
CA ASP A 170 12.48 -2.41 16.12
C ASP A 170 11.54 -1.74 15.11
N PHE A 171 12.05 -0.76 14.37
CA PHE A 171 11.31 -0.12 13.27
C PHE A 171 11.39 -0.97 12.01
N LEU A 172 10.22 -1.34 11.49
CA LEU A 172 10.07 -2.02 10.20
C LEU A 172 8.99 -1.30 9.39
N ALA A 173 9.31 -0.92 8.15
CA ALA A 173 8.35 -0.38 7.21
C ALA A 173 7.80 -1.51 6.34
N PRO A 174 6.49 -1.81 6.37
CA PRO A 174 5.91 -2.78 5.46
C PRO A 174 5.92 -2.25 4.03
N LEU A 175 6.14 -3.14 3.07
CA LEU A 175 6.00 -2.87 1.64
C LEU A 175 4.83 -3.72 1.11
N ASN A 176 3.81 -3.09 0.55
CA ASN A 176 2.67 -3.80 -0.01
C ASN A 176 2.93 -4.17 -1.47
N LEU A 177 2.83 -5.45 -1.81
CA LEU A 177 2.85 -5.93 -3.19
C LEU A 177 1.48 -6.52 -3.50
N TYR A 178 0.82 -5.99 -4.51
CA TYR A 178 -0.52 -6.40 -4.90
C TYR A 178 -0.57 -6.78 -6.37
N PHE A 179 -0.88 -8.04 -6.64
CA PHE A 179 -1.02 -8.59 -7.97
C PHE A 179 -2.47 -9.03 -8.15
N ALA A 180 -3.11 -8.54 -9.21
CA ALA A 180 -4.45 -8.94 -9.61
C ALA A 180 -4.42 -9.35 -11.08
N TRP A 181 -5.01 -10.51 -11.38
CA TRP A 181 -5.08 -11.05 -12.73
C TRP A 181 -6.44 -11.71 -12.97
N ALA A 182 -6.77 -11.94 -14.25
CA ALA A 182 -7.99 -12.61 -14.66
C ALA A 182 -7.72 -14.04 -15.11
N GLY A 183 -8.66 -14.93 -14.76
CA GLY A 183 -8.59 -16.36 -15.07
C GLY A 183 -7.63 -17.11 -14.14
N ASP A 184 -7.86 -18.41 -13.99
CA ASP A 184 -7.09 -19.31 -13.12
C ASP A 184 -5.87 -19.93 -13.82
N SER A 185 -5.81 -19.85 -15.15
CA SER A 185 -4.78 -20.51 -15.96
C SER A 185 -3.35 -20.07 -15.68
N ASN A 186 -3.16 -18.89 -15.06
CA ASN A 186 -1.86 -18.33 -14.72
C ASN A 186 -1.63 -18.19 -13.21
N ASP A 187 -2.51 -18.74 -12.36
CA ASP A 187 -2.44 -18.57 -10.90
C ASP A 187 -1.07 -18.92 -10.33
N ALA A 188 -0.54 -20.09 -10.70
CA ALA A 188 0.77 -20.55 -10.24
C ALA A 188 1.87 -19.55 -10.61
N TRP A 189 1.84 -19.02 -11.84
CA TRP A 189 2.84 -18.06 -12.29
C TRP A 189 2.79 -16.75 -11.51
N TYR A 190 1.60 -16.16 -11.31
CA TYR A 190 1.47 -14.90 -10.57
C TYR A 190 1.82 -15.05 -9.09
N LEU A 191 1.42 -16.17 -8.47
CA LEU A 191 1.77 -16.48 -7.09
C LEU A 191 3.28 -16.68 -6.91
N ASP A 192 3.93 -17.36 -7.84
CA ASP A 192 5.39 -17.55 -7.83
C ASP A 192 6.12 -16.24 -8.13
N ALA A 193 5.64 -15.43 -9.06
CA ALA A 193 6.20 -14.11 -9.36
C ALA A 193 6.12 -13.16 -8.15
N LEU A 194 5.02 -13.19 -7.39
CA LEU A 194 4.88 -12.40 -6.15
C LEU A 194 5.87 -12.86 -5.07
N LYS A 195 6.01 -14.17 -4.85
CA LYS A 195 7.00 -14.75 -3.93
C LYS A 195 8.43 -14.41 -4.34
N GLU A 196 8.73 -14.48 -5.63
CA GLU A 196 10.04 -14.17 -6.16
C GLU A 196 10.37 -12.68 -6.01
N SER A 197 9.39 -11.80 -6.26
CA SER A 197 9.55 -10.35 -6.11
C SER A 197 9.84 -9.98 -4.65
N THR A 198 9.09 -10.54 -3.69
CA THR A 198 9.35 -10.32 -2.25
C THR A 198 10.70 -10.88 -1.82
N ARG A 199 11.11 -12.06 -2.32
CA ARG A 199 12.42 -12.66 -2.08
C ARG A 199 13.56 -11.75 -2.56
N ALA A 200 13.48 -11.28 -3.81
CA ALA A 200 14.51 -10.43 -4.42
C ALA A 200 14.68 -9.11 -3.67
N ILE A 201 13.58 -8.45 -3.31
CA ILE A 201 13.61 -7.20 -2.52
C ILE A 201 14.27 -7.44 -1.15
N ARG A 202 13.89 -8.50 -0.46
CA ARG A 202 14.47 -8.85 0.85
C ARG A 202 15.97 -9.11 0.75
N GLU A 203 16.40 -9.89 -0.24
CA GLU A 203 17.82 -10.21 -0.43
C GLU A 203 18.63 -8.96 -0.77
N GLN A 204 18.09 -8.06 -1.59
CA GLN A 204 18.71 -6.77 -1.88
C GLN A 204 18.87 -5.93 -0.61
N ALA A 205 17.81 -5.82 0.21
CA ALA A 205 17.87 -5.07 1.47
C ALA A 205 18.91 -5.64 2.44
N ILE A 206 19.02 -6.97 2.55
CA ILE A 206 20.06 -7.64 3.36
C ILE A 206 21.46 -7.35 2.79
N ALA A 207 21.63 -7.41 1.46
CA ALA A 207 22.89 -7.09 0.81
C ALA A 207 23.33 -5.62 1.00
N GLU A 208 22.36 -4.72 1.13
CA GLU A 208 22.55 -3.31 1.48
C GLU A 208 22.79 -3.07 2.99
N GLY A 209 22.82 -4.14 3.79
CA GLY A 209 23.17 -4.10 5.20
C GLY A 209 21.99 -3.97 6.17
N GLN A 210 20.74 -4.13 5.71
CA GLN A 210 19.59 -4.14 6.60
C GLN A 210 19.53 -5.44 7.44
N ASP A 211 19.34 -5.29 8.74
CA ASP A 211 19.30 -6.38 9.72
C ASP A 211 17.90 -7.01 9.82
N ILE A 212 17.42 -7.58 8.72
CA ILE A 212 16.07 -8.16 8.59
C ILE A 212 16.08 -9.66 8.27
N ALA A 213 17.25 -10.31 8.32
CA ALA A 213 17.37 -11.72 7.99
C ALA A 213 16.80 -12.66 9.08
N GLY A 214 16.44 -13.88 8.68
CA GLY A 214 15.99 -14.94 9.61
C GLY A 214 14.75 -14.53 10.41
N ALA A 215 14.82 -14.66 11.73
CA ALA A 215 13.72 -14.33 12.64
C ALA A 215 13.35 -12.84 12.67
N LYS A 216 14.21 -11.95 12.16
CA LYS A 216 13.94 -10.51 12.05
C LYS A 216 13.11 -10.16 10.81
N GLN A 217 12.85 -11.12 9.93
CA GLN A 217 11.93 -10.93 8.79
C GLN A 217 10.48 -11.00 9.27
N ILE A 218 10.07 -10.02 10.05
CA ILE A 218 8.72 -9.93 10.61
C ILE A 218 7.78 -9.45 9.51
N LYS A 219 6.70 -10.20 9.30
CA LYS A 219 5.73 -9.93 8.24
C LYS A 219 4.51 -9.20 8.77
N TYR A 220 4.12 -8.15 8.08
CA TYR A 220 2.91 -7.41 8.41
C TYR A 220 1.68 -8.15 7.91
N GLY A 221 0.98 -8.85 8.80
CA GLY A 221 -0.06 -9.79 8.40
C GLY A 221 -1.29 -9.17 7.71
N ASN A 222 -1.47 -7.84 7.76
CA ASN A 222 -2.52 -7.18 6.98
C ASN A 222 -2.22 -7.21 5.47
N TYR A 223 -0.95 -7.38 5.08
CA TYR A 223 -0.51 -7.49 3.68
C TYR A 223 -0.12 -8.93 3.31
N ALA A 224 0.05 -9.80 4.30
CA ALA A 224 0.52 -11.16 4.07
C ALA A 224 -0.51 -12.01 3.32
N SER A 225 -0.02 -12.91 2.49
CA SER A 225 -0.88 -13.84 1.77
C SER A 225 -1.47 -14.90 2.70
N ALA A 226 -2.61 -15.50 2.31
CA ALA A 226 -3.27 -16.54 3.11
C ALA A 226 -2.40 -17.80 3.35
N THR A 227 -1.38 -18.01 2.52
CA THR A 227 -0.44 -19.15 2.62
C THR A 227 0.82 -18.81 3.40
N GLU A 228 0.92 -17.60 3.92
CA GLU A 228 2.13 -17.11 4.53
C GLU A 228 2.19 -17.44 6.02
N ASP A 229 3.32 -18.01 6.45
CA ASP A 229 3.57 -18.23 7.87
C ASP A 229 3.88 -16.89 8.56
N LEU A 230 3.07 -16.55 9.54
CA LEU A 230 3.16 -15.35 10.37
C LEU A 230 3.68 -15.64 11.79
N SER A 231 4.07 -16.89 12.08
CA SER A 231 4.47 -17.33 13.42
C SER A 231 5.91 -17.00 13.84
N SER A 232 6.58 -16.08 13.12
CA SER A 232 7.93 -15.60 13.43
C SER A 232 8.01 -14.88 14.78
#